data_AF-A0A6G3PNU5-F1
#
_entry.id   AF-A0A6G3PNU5-F1
#
_cell.length_a   1.000
_cell.length_b   1.000
_cell.length_c   1.000
_cell.angle_alpha   90.00
_cell.angle_beta   90.00
_cell.angle_gamma   90.00
#
_symmetry.space_group_name_H-M   'P 1'
#
loop_
_entity.id
_entity.type
_entity.pdbx_description
1 polymer ?
#
loop_
_entity_poly.entity_id
_entity_poly.type
_entity_poly.pdbx_seq_one_letter_code
_entity_poly.pdbx_strand_id
1 'polypeptide(L)'
;NIYDAALAAGRYLCANDRDLAVSADLDKAVLSYNRSTEYLNTVRSWFSYYQRGTHEVPDGAGTLPTTPSTPLPTLPGPRPGSGPSVTPSPKPSPSKPGGKPSPSPSKPGGGSTSPTPTPKPPTPPTGEPTPPAETFGSLENAGTGPLRATAGASFDERVSVRARNALGAPLAKAPVTFTVTGDTGTLFAGGKKTVVVRTGADGTATAPELRAGEKAGEFTVTATAGIGRPRTLTYAATVTARQADAIARTDDKELVAVSGEKFTDAVTVRATYKDAAAPGVAVTATMVKDRLGVIDNDKGPYFEDEAGKPVRTLTGLTTDADGKLRLPDIHADGEAGTYLLRLTTEGGGSVVVELTVKAPAETAPEEPASPKAPKATGTPQAVKP
;
A
#
# COMPACT_ATOMS: atom_id res chain seq x y z
N ASN A 1 -30.10 -10.46 14.13
CA ASN A 1 -30.24 -11.21 12.87
C ASN A 1 -28.94 -11.79 12.32
N ILE A 2 -27.85 -11.04 12.09
CA ILE A 2 -26.58 -11.67 11.64
C ILE A 2 -26.05 -12.71 12.66
N TYR A 3 -26.19 -12.43 13.96
CA TYR A 3 -25.87 -13.36 15.05
C TYR A 3 -26.70 -14.64 15.01
N ASP A 4 -27.98 -14.54 14.66
CA ASP A 4 -28.92 -15.65 14.59
C ASP A 4 -28.61 -16.57 13.40
N ALA A 5 -28.26 -15.98 12.25
CA ALA A 5 -27.78 -16.70 11.07
C ALA A 5 -26.45 -17.42 11.34
N ALA A 6 -25.49 -16.76 12.02
CA ALA A 6 -24.22 -17.37 12.41
C ALA A 6 -24.43 -18.53 13.40
N LEU A 7 -25.31 -18.38 14.39
CA LEU A 7 -25.66 -19.43 15.34
C LEU A 7 -26.36 -20.63 14.67
N ALA A 8 -27.26 -20.37 13.71
CA ALA A 8 -27.91 -21.42 12.93
C ALA A 8 -26.91 -22.20 12.07
N ALA A 9 -25.99 -21.50 11.38
CA ALA A 9 -24.93 -22.13 10.59
C ALA A 9 -23.98 -22.98 11.47
N GLY A 10 -23.55 -22.46 12.63
CA GLY A 10 -22.73 -23.20 13.58
C GLY A 10 -23.41 -24.48 14.09
N ARG A 11 -24.71 -24.39 14.47
CA ARG A 11 -25.51 -25.55 14.87
C ARG A 11 -25.65 -26.60 13.76
N TYR A 12 -25.81 -26.18 12.51
CA TYR A 12 -25.90 -27.10 11.37
C TYR A 12 -24.57 -27.83 11.11
N LEU A 13 -23.45 -27.09 11.08
CA LEU A 13 -22.14 -27.65 10.75
C LEU A 13 -21.62 -28.62 11.83
N CYS A 14 -21.81 -28.29 13.11
CA CYS A 14 -21.39 -29.15 14.23
C CYS A 14 -22.40 -30.27 14.57
N ALA A 15 -23.52 -30.40 13.84
CA ALA A 15 -24.55 -31.39 14.12
C ALA A 15 -24.02 -32.84 13.98
N ASN A 16 -24.49 -33.74 14.86
CA ASN A 16 -23.99 -35.11 15.03
C ASN A 16 -22.55 -35.16 15.56
N ASP A 17 -22.28 -34.41 16.63
CA ASP A 17 -21.03 -34.41 17.41
C ASP A 17 -19.76 -34.17 16.56
N ARG A 18 -19.87 -33.35 15.52
CA ARG A 18 -18.78 -33.06 14.59
C ARG A 18 -17.89 -31.91 15.07
N ASP A 19 -16.60 -32.21 15.24
CA ASP A 19 -15.57 -31.18 15.47
C ASP A 19 -15.06 -30.63 14.13
N LEU A 20 -15.28 -29.34 13.88
CA LEU A 20 -14.83 -28.67 12.65
C LEU A 20 -13.31 -28.41 12.61
N ALA A 21 -12.59 -28.59 13.73
CA ALA A 21 -11.13 -28.63 13.74
C ALA A 21 -10.58 -29.95 13.16
N VAL A 22 -11.39 -31.03 13.14
CA VAL A 22 -11.03 -32.31 12.50
C VAL A 22 -11.38 -32.26 11.02
N SER A 23 -10.39 -32.50 10.16
CA SER A 23 -10.56 -32.43 8.70
C SER A 23 -11.71 -33.32 8.20
N ALA A 24 -11.72 -34.59 8.61
CA ALA A 24 -12.72 -35.57 8.18
C ALA A 24 -14.15 -35.19 8.58
N ASP A 25 -14.36 -34.45 9.67
CA ASP A 25 -15.70 -34.08 10.14
C ASP A 25 -16.20 -32.78 9.51
N LEU A 26 -15.32 -31.82 9.25
CA LEU A 26 -15.61 -30.67 8.39
C LEU A 26 -15.90 -31.10 6.93
N ASP A 27 -15.21 -32.11 6.40
CA ASP A 27 -15.53 -32.66 5.07
C ASP A 27 -16.93 -33.30 5.06
N LYS A 28 -17.28 -34.09 6.09
CA LYS A 28 -18.64 -34.61 6.26
C LYS A 28 -19.67 -33.49 6.40
N ALA A 29 -19.36 -32.40 7.10
CA ALA A 29 -20.28 -31.27 7.31
C ALA A 29 -20.67 -30.61 5.99
N VAL A 30 -19.68 -30.25 5.17
CA VAL A 30 -19.90 -29.67 3.83
C VAL A 30 -20.61 -30.68 2.91
N LEU A 31 -20.19 -31.95 2.92
CA LEU A 31 -20.84 -33.00 2.11
C LEU A 31 -22.26 -33.37 2.58
N SER A 32 -22.66 -33.05 3.82
CA SER A 32 -24.05 -33.19 4.26
C SER A 32 -24.97 -32.04 3.80
N TYR A 33 -24.40 -30.92 3.33
CA TYR A 33 -25.15 -29.87 2.64
C TYR A 33 -25.26 -30.15 1.14
N ASN A 34 -24.12 -30.46 0.50
CA ASN A 34 -24.07 -30.77 -0.93
C ASN A 34 -23.08 -31.93 -1.17
N ARG A 35 -23.59 -33.05 -1.70
CA ARG A 35 -22.84 -34.31 -1.92
C ARG A 35 -21.91 -34.25 -3.15
N SER A 36 -21.21 -33.13 -3.35
CA SER A 36 -20.34 -32.87 -4.50
C SER A 36 -18.90 -32.60 -4.05
N THR A 37 -17.95 -33.38 -4.58
CA THR A 37 -16.52 -33.22 -4.32
C THR A 37 -15.99 -31.88 -4.84
N GLU A 38 -16.49 -31.38 -5.97
CA GLU A 38 -16.10 -30.06 -6.49
C GLU A 38 -16.59 -28.92 -5.60
N TYR A 39 -17.78 -29.08 -5.00
CA TYR A 39 -18.27 -28.12 -4.02
C TYR A 39 -17.42 -28.17 -2.73
N LEU A 40 -17.06 -29.38 -2.27
CA LEU A 40 -16.14 -29.55 -1.14
C LEU A 40 -14.77 -28.91 -1.39
N ASN A 41 -14.15 -29.19 -2.55
CA ASN A 41 -12.87 -28.61 -2.97
C ASN A 41 -12.94 -27.07 -2.98
N THR A 42 -14.05 -26.51 -3.49
CA THR A 42 -14.30 -25.07 -3.55
C THR A 42 -14.45 -24.46 -2.15
N VAL A 43 -15.26 -25.07 -1.27
CA VAL A 43 -15.40 -24.59 0.13
C VAL A 43 -14.08 -24.73 0.87
N ARG A 44 -13.30 -25.79 0.62
CA ARG A 44 -11.96 -26.00 1.21
C ARG A 44 -10.94 -24.96 0.75
N SER A 45 -10.95 -24.54 -0.51
CA SER A 45 -10.03 -23.50 -0.99
C SER A 45 -10.36 -22.14 -0.37
N TRP A 46 -11.64 -21.74 -0.33
CA TRP A 46 -12.10 -20.53 0.35
C TRP A 46 -11.85 -20.53 1.86
N PHE A 47 -12.13 -21.65 2.55
CA PHE A 47 -11.83 -21.80 3.98
C PHE A 47 -10.32 -21.67 4.26
N SER A 48 -9.49 -22.31 3.43
CA SER A 48 -8.02 -22.21 3.53
C SER A 48 -7.49 -20.81 3.15
N TYR A 49 -8.23 -20.05 2.34
CA TYR A 49 -7.94 -18.66 1.98
C TYR A 49 -8.19 -17.74 3.18
N TYR A 50 -9.43 -17.68 3.69
CA TYR A 50 -9.79 -16.83 4.84
C TYR A 50 -9.11 -17.24 6.16
N GLN A 51 -8.62 -18.47 6.32
CA GLN A 51 -7.75 -18.84 7.43
C GLN A 51 -6.41 -18.07 7.49
N ARG A 52 -5.98 -17.46 6.37
CA ARG A 52 -4.73 -16.68 6.31
C ARG A 52 -4.91 -15.20 6.64
N GLY A 53 -6.16 -14.74 6.80
CA GLY A 53 -6.50 -13.38 7.18
C GLY A 53 -7.86 -12.96 6.64
N THR A 54 -8.35 -11.82 7.12
CA THR A 54 -9.46 -11.13 6.48
C THR A 54 -9.00 -10.66 5.10
N HIS A 55 -9.74 -11.02 4.06
CA HIS A 55 -9.47 -10.62 2.70
C HIS A 55 -10.65 -9.81 2.19
N GLU A 56 -10.43 -8.53 1.91
CA GLU A 56 -11.44 -7.66 1.32
C GLU A 56 -11.67 -8.08 -0.13
N VAL A 57 -12.94 -8.29 -0.48
CA VAL A 57 -13.37 -8.35 -1.88
C VAL A 57 -13.58 -6.89 -2.30
N PRO A 58 -12.86 -6.37 -3.31
CA PRO A 58 -13.09 -5.01 -3.80
C PRO A 58 -14.54 -4.81 -4.23
N ASP A 59 -15.09 -3.60 -4.06
CA ASP A 59 -16.41 -3.20 -4.54
C ASP A 59 -16.47 -3.17 -6.07
N GLY A 60 -16.51 -4.36 -6.67
CA GLY A 60 -16.66 -4.53 -8.11
C GLY A 60 -18.09 -4.25 -8.54
N ALA A 61 -18.25 -3.61 -9.69
CA ALA A 61 -19.54 -3.45 -10.38
C ALA A 61 -20.04 -4.78 -11.00
N GLY A 62 -19.94 -5.89 -10.25
CA GLY A 62 -20.45 -7.20 -10.63
C GLY A 62 -21.97 -7.22 -10.52
N THR A 63 -22.64 -7.62 -11.60
CA THR A 63 -24.10 -7.76 -11.59
C THR A 63 -24.54 -8.85 -10.60
N LEU A 64 -25.48 -8.51 -9.72
CA LEU A 64 -26.12 -9.48 -8.83
C LEU A 64 -26.74 -10.61 -9.66
N PRO A 65 -26.52 -11.90 -9.31
CA PRO A 65 -27.00 -13.03 -10.11
C PRO A 65 -28.52 -13.22 -9.98
N THR A 66 -29.28 -12.60 -10.89
CA THR A 66 -30.74 -12.74 -10.99
C THR A 66 -31.15 -14.04 -11.69
N THR A 67 -31.05 -15.17 -10.99
CA THR A 67 -31.71 -16.44 -11.38
C THR A 67 -32.42 -17.08 -10.18
N PRO A 68 -33.75 -17.27 -10.23
CA PRO A 68 -34.46 -18.07 -9.23
C PRO A 68 -33.97 -19.53 -9.23
N SER A 69 -33.75 -20.11 -8.05
CA SER A 69 -33.13 -21.43 -7.90
C SER A 69 -34.09 -22.61 -8.09
N THR A 70 -34.58 -22.83 -9.31
CA THR A 70 -35.22 -24.09 -9.72
C THR A 70 -34.97 -24.40 -11.19
N PRO A 71 -34.57 -25.63 -11.53
CA PRO A 71 -35.48 -26.47 -12.33
C PRO A 71 -35.61 -27.92 -11.85
N LEU A 72 -36.72 -28.54 -12.26
CA LEU A 72 -37.08 -29.95 -12.07
C LEU A 72 -36.38 -30.83 -13.16
N PRO A 73 -36.05 -32.11 -12.93
CA PRO A 73 -35.14 -32.85 -13.82
C PRO A 73 -35.81 -33.47 -15.07
N THR A 74 -35.08 -33.46 -16.20
CA THR A 74 -35.47 -34.17 -17.43
C THR A 74 -34.25 -34.71 -18.20
N LEU A 75 -34.38 -35.96 -18.68
CA LEU A 75 -33.57 -36.66 -19.70
C LEU A 75 -34.50 -36.92 -20.93
N PRO A 76 -34.06 -37.39 -22.13
CA PRO A 76 -32.82 -38.14 -22.43
C PRO A 76 -32.09 -37.92 -23.82
N GLY A 77 -30.75 -38.09 -23.83
CA GLY A 77 -29.93 -38.63 -24.96
C GLY A 77 -29.84 -37.86 -26.29
N PRO A 78 -29.13 -38.38 -27.34
CA PRO A 78 -28.22 -39.56 -27.38
C PRO A 78 -26.77 -39.24 -27.90
N ARG A 79 -25.94 -40.29 -28.10
CA ARG A 79 -24.47 -40.24 -28.40
C ARG A 79 -24.13 -40.97 -29.74
N PRO A 80 -22.97 -40.68 -30.38
CA PRO A 80 -21.85 -41.65 -30.49
C PRO A 80 -20.45 -40.99 -30.24
N GLY A 81 -19.29 -41.66 -30.19
CA GLY A 81 -18.93 -43.08 -30.34
C GLY A 81 -17.77 -43.50 -29.38
N SER A 82 -16.91 -44.45 -29.75
CA SER A 82 -15.88 -45.19 -28.96
C SER A 82 -14.83 -44.34 -28.16
N GLY A 83 -13.93 -44.86 -27.31
CA GLY A 83 -13.49 -46.26 -26.99
C GLY A 83 -12.28 -46.72 -27.83
N PRO A 84 -11.38 -47.65 -27.39
CA PRO A 84 -11.29 -48.46 -26.15
C PRO A 84 -10.17 -47.99 -25.18
N SER A 85 -9.95 -48.43 -23.92
CA SER A 85 -10.47 -49.49 -23.00
C SER A 85 -9.52 -50.68 -22.71
N VAL A 86 -8.93 -50.73 -21.49
CA VAL A 86 -8.47 -51.97 -20.79
C VAL A 86 -8.35 -51.78 -19.26
N THR A 87 -8.53 -52.88 -18.52
CA THR A 87 -8.36 -53.11 -17.06
C THR A 87 -7.81 -54.55 -16.87
N PRO A 88 -7.25 -55.04 -15.72
CA PRO A 88 -7.92 -55.11 -14.40
C PRO A 88 -6.97 -55.12 -13.15
N SER A 89 -7.44 -55.67 -12.03
CA SER A 89 -6.76 -55.98 -10.73
C SER A 89 -7.32 -57.34 -10.21
N PRO A 90 -6.95 -57.99 -9.06
CA PRO A 90 -6.10 -57.57 -7.92
C PRO A 90 -5.17 -58.70 -7.30
N LYS A 91 -4.77 -58.53 -6.02
CA LYS A 91 -4.04 -59.40 -5.03
C LYS A 91 -4.41 -60.92 -5.01
N PRO A 92 -3.61 -61.86 -4.42
CA PRO A 92 -3.00 -61.80 -3.05
C PRO A 92 -1.58 -62.44 -2.87
N SER A 93 -1.20 -62.78 -1.62
CA SER A 93 0.09 -63.39 -1.17
C SER A 93 -0.17 -64.39 -0.02
N PRO A 94 0.62 -65.48 0.19
CA PRO A 94 1.63 -65.49 1.28
C PRO A 94 2.82 -66.50 1.17
N SER A 95 3.69 -66.52 2.21
CA SER A 95 4.42 -67.67 2.80
C SER A 95 5.95 -67.90 2.63
N LYS A 96 6.51 -68.50 3.71
CA LYS A 96 7.91 -68.91 4.07
C LYS A 96 8.03 -70.47 3.87
N PRO A 97 9.09 -71.25 4.28
CA PRO A 97 10.38 -70.94 4.94
C PRO A 97 11.67 -71.78 4.60
N GLY A 98 12.84 -71.28 5.03
CA GLY A 98 14.03 -72.06 5.45
C GLY A 98 15.00 -72.58 4.35
N GLY A 99 16.26 -72.96 4.63
CA GLY A 99 17.10 -72.68 5.82
C GLY A 99 18.29 -73.66 6.07
N LYS A 100 19.53 -73.12 6.18
CA LYS A 100 20.81 -73.79 6.60
C LYS A 100 21.39 -74.91 5.67
N PRO A 101 22.67 -75.36 5.82
CA PRO A 101 23.82 -74.84 6.60
C PRO A 101 25.16 -74.69 5.81
N SER A 102 26.23 -74.34 6.55
CA SER A 102 27.68 -74.31 6.22
C SER A 102 28.30 -75.72 5.94
N PRO A 103 29.61 -75.91 5.58
CA PRO A 103 30.80 -75.12 6.00
C PRO A 103 31.96 -74.84 4.98
N SER A 104 32.97 -74.13 5.49
CA SER A 104 34.34 -73.87 4.98
C SER A 104 35.28 -75.10 5.28
N PRO A 105 36.65 -75.09 5.17
CA PRO A 105 37.62 -74.00 4.88
C PRO A 105 38.85 -74.32 3.98
N SER A 106 39.69 -73.31 3.74
CA SER A 106 41.17 -73.45 3.69
C SER A 106 41.92 -72.11 3.88
N LYS A 107 43.23 -72.18 4.16
CA LYS A 107 44.17 -71.13 4.65
C LYS A 107 45.58 -71.48 4.08
N PRO A 108 46.71 -70.78 4.35
CA PRO A 108 46.98 -69.37 4.71
C PRO A 108 47.93 -68.64 3.71
N GLY A 109 48.13 -67.34 3.92
CA GLY A 109 49.30 -66.59 3.44
C GLY A 109 49.59 -65.39 4.37
N GLY A 110 50.86 -65.00 4.54
CA GLY A 110 51.29 -63.83 5.31
C GLY A 110 52.39 -63.05 4.57
N GLY A 111 52.85 -61.88 5.02
CA GLY A 111 52.41 -61.10 6.19
C GLY A 111 53.33 -59.87 6.44
N SER A 112 53.04 -59.12 7.52
CA SER A 112 53.82 -57.99 8.06
C SER A 112 53.89 -56.68 7.25
N THR A 113 53.32 -55.59 7.80
CA THR A 113 54.09 -54.41 8.27
C THR A 113 53.20 -53.34 8.92
N SER A 114 53.69 -52.76 10.03
CA SER A 114 53.33 -51.48 10.70
C SER A 114 51.86 -51.07 10.98
N PRO A 115 51.52 -50.59 12.20
CA PRO A 115 50.18 -50.08 12.52
C PRO A 115 50.00 -48.58 12.27
N THR A 116 48.87 -48.19 11.69
CA THR A 116 48.36 -46.80 11.61
C THR A 116 46.99 -46.73 12.30
N PRO A 117 46.71 -45.74 13.15
CA PRO A 117 45.46 -45.69 13.93
C PRO A 117 44.22 -45.45 13.04
N THR A 118 43.18 -46.25 13.26
CA THR A 118 41.92 -46.21 12.51
C THR A 118 41.08 -44.97 12.84
N PRO A 119 40.50 -44.26 11.85
CA PRO A 119 39.56 -43.18 12.12
C PRO A 119 38.28 -43.70 12.79
N LYS A 120 37.84 -43.03 13.86
CA LYS A 120 36.59 -43.32 14.58
C LYS A 120 35.39 -42.95 13.70
N PRO A 121 34.33 -43.79 13.61
CA PRO A 121 33.11 -43.44 12.88
C PRO A 121 32.47 -42.13 13.40
N PRO A 122 31.95 -41.27 12.52
CA PRO A 122 31.26 -40.05 12.93
C PRO A 122 30.02 -40.42 13.74
N THR A 123 29.89 -39.81 14.93
CA THR A 123 28.72 -40.01 15.78
C THR A 123 27.55 -39.18 15.25
N PRO A 124 26.34 -39.74 15.06
CA PRO A 124 25.18 -38.94 14.67
C PRO A 124 24.92 -37.82 15.68
N PRO A 125 24.46 -36.63 15.25
CA PRO A 125 24.07 -35.58 16.18
C PRO A 125 22.77 -35.97 16.87
N THR A 126 22.87 -36.56 18.07
CA THR A 126 21.74 -36.74 18.98
C THR A 126 21.25 -35.37 19.41
N GLY A 127 20.20 -34.86 18.76
CA GLY A 127 19.48 -33.69 19.24
C GLY A 127 18.79 -34.02 20.55
N GLU A 128 19.34 -33.51 21.66
CA GLU A 128 18.71 -33.61 22.97
C GLU A 128 17.36 -32.89 22.94
N PRO A 129 16.26 -33.50 23.45
CA PRO A 129 14.93 -32.91 23.35
C PRO A 129 14.85 -31.64 24.20
N THR A 130 14.84 -30.48 23.54
CA THR A 130 14.74 -29.16 24.17
C THR A 130 13.57 -29.12 25.16
N PRO A 131 13.78 -28.70 26.42
CA PRO A 131 12.72 -28.71 27.42
C PRO A 131 11.47 -27.92 26.98
N PRO A 132 10.25 -28.35 27.37
CA PRO A 132 9.02 -27.58 27.11
C PRO A 132 9.05 -26.15 27.67
N ALA A 133 9.86 -25.91 28.71
CA ALA A 133 10.09 -24.59 29.30
C ALA A 133 10.89 -23.63 28.40
N GLU A 134 11.70 -24.14 27.47
CA GLU A 134 12.44 -23.36 26.47
C GLU A 134 11.74 -23.35 25.09
N THR A 135 10.73 -24.22 24.92
CA THR A 135 9.95 -24.35 23.69
C THR A 135 8.93 -23.20 23.58
N PHE A 136 9.01 -22.40 22.53
CA PHE A 136 8.09 -21.29 22.25
C PHE A 136 6.64 -21.73 22.02
N GLY A 137 5.68 -21.01 22.62
CA GLY A 137 4.25 -21.32 22.61
C GLY A 137 3.35 -20.22 22.02
N SER A 138 3.35 -19.02 22.63
CA SER A 138 2.51 -17.87 22.22
C SER A 138 3.31 -16.58 22.03
N LEU A 139 2.72 -15.67 21.26
CA LEU A 139 3.12 -14.27 21.11
C LEU A 139 1.89 -13.39 21.35
N GLU A 140 1.98 -12.48 22.32
CA GLU A 140 0.87 -11.64 22.79
C GLU A 140 1.24 -10.15 22.70
N ASN A 141 0.25 -9.26 22.60
CA ASN A 141 0.49 -7.82 22.73
C ASN A 141 0.90 -7.50 24.17
N ALA A 142 2.01 -6.78 24.36
CA ALA A 142 2.54 -6.38 25.67
C ALA A 142 2.22 -4.92 26.06
N GLY A 143 1.23 -4.30 25.39
CA GLY A 143 0.75 -2.95 25.71
C GLY A 143 0.78 -1.97 24.54
N THR A 144 1.13 -2.42 23.33
CA THR A 144 1.14 -1.57 22.13
C THR A 144 -0.21 -0.88 21.93
N GLY A 145 -0.20 0.44 21.95
CA GLY A 145 -1.34 1.32 21.65
C GLY A 145 -1.51 1.61 20.16
N PRO A 146 -2.29 2.65 19.79
CA PRO A 146 -2.51 3.02 18.40
C PRO A 146 -1.25 3.68 17.78
N LEU A 147 -0.66 3.02 16.78
CA LEU A 147 0.54 3.49 16.08
C LEU A 147 0.18 4.58 15.07
N ARG A 148 0.38 5.85 15.44
CA ARG A 148 0.14 7.00 14.58
C ARG A 148 1.28 8.00 14.65
N ALA A 149 1.63 8.60 13.51
CA ALA A 149 2.59 9.70 13.41
C ALA A 149 2.30 10.57 12.19
N THR A 150 2.78 11.81 12.21
CA THR A 150 2.78 12.70 11.04
C THR A 150 3.96 12.39 10.12
N ALA A 151 3.81 12.62 8.82
CA ALA A 151 4.87 12.40 7.81
C ALA A 151 6.24 12.99 8.23
N GLY A 152 7.29 12.17 8.12
CA GLY A 152 8.67 12.47 8.51
C GLY A 152 9.00 12.46 10.01
N ALA A 153 7.99 12.38 10.89
CA ALA A 153 8.15 12.38 12.36
C ALA A 153 8.43 10.98 12.94
N SER A 154 8.89 10.92 14.19
CA SER A 154 8.91 9.67 14.97
C SER A 154 7.51 9.28 15.44
N PHE A 155 7.30 7.99 15.71
CA PHE A 155 6.14 7.50 16.46
C PHE A 155 6.45 7.55 17.96
N ASP A 156 5.56 8.17 18.74
CA ASP A 156 5.66 8.19 20.21
C ASP A 156 5.48 6.78 20.80
N GLU A 157 4.57 6.01 20.21
CA GLU A 157 4.19 4.64 20.61
C GLU A 157 5.12 3.58 20.00
N ARG A 158 5.52 2.56 20.77
CA ARG A 158 6.47 1.52 20.33
C ARG A 158 5.93 0.11 20.48
N VAL A 159 5.94 -0.62 19.36
CA VAL A 159 5.45 -2.01 19.27
C VAL A 159 6.12 -2.92 20.28
N SER A 160 5.33 -3.46 21.21
CA SER A 160 5.78 -4.30 22.31
C SER A 160 4.99 -5.60 22.36
N VAL A 161 5.69 -6.73 22.37
CA VAL A 161 5.11 -8.08 22.42
C VAL A 161 5.69 -8.89 23.57
N ARG A 162 4.92 -9.86 24.08
CA ARG A 162 5.36 -10.85 25.08
C ARG A 162 5.37 -12.25 24.45
N ALA A 163 6.52 -12.91 24.50
CA ALA A 163 6.64 -14.32 24.15
C ALA A 163 6.47 -15.19 25.40
N ARG A 164 5.74 -16.30 25.26
CA ARG A 164 5.66 -17.36 26.28
C ARG A 164 6.16 -18.69 25.74
N ASN A 165 6.57 -19.56 26.65
CA ASN A 165 6.84 -20.95 26.34
C ASN A 165 5.54 -21.78 26.24
N ALA A 166 5.66 -23.05 25.88
CA ALA A 166 4.55 -23.99 25.76
C ALA A 166 3.79 -24.26 27.09
N LEU A 167 4.34 -23.81 28.22
CA LEU A 167 3.75 -23.90 29.57
C LEU A 167 3.11 -22.57 30.03
N GLY A 168 3.09 -21.54 29.19
CA GLY A 168 2.49 -20.22 29.50
C GLY A 168 3.36 -19.29 30.38
N ALA A 169 4.56 -19.70 30.73
CA ALA A 169 5.54 -18.87 31.43
C ALA A 169 6.30 -17.96 30.43
N PRO A 170 6.80 -16.78 30.87
CA PRO A 170 7.55 -15.88 29.99
C PRO A 170 8.80 -16.55 29.42
N LEU A 171 9.03 -16.40 28.11
CA LEU A 171 10.19 -16.97 27.44
C LEU A 171 11.23 -15.88 27.15
N ALA A 172 12.31 -15.90 27.92
CA ALA A 172 13.43 -14.97 27.78
C ALA A 172 14.38 -15.34 26.62
N LYS A 173 15.13 -14.34 26.12
CA LYS A 173 16.13 -14.46 25.04
C LYS A 173 15.60 -14.94 23.67
N ALA A 174 14.29 -15.13 23.52
CA ALA A 174 13.66 -15.56 22.28
C ALA A 174 13.79 -14.48 21.20
N PRO A 175 14.16 -14.82 19.95
CA PRO A 175 14.22 -13.86 18.86
C PRO A 175 12.82 -13.50 18.37
N VAL A 176 12.51 -12.20 18.39
CA VAL A 176 11.33 -11.59 17.80
C VAL A 176 11.79 -10.74 16.62
N THR A 177 11.35 -11.10 15.42
CA THR A 177 11.56 -10.32 14.20
C THR A 177 10.39 -9.37 14.00
N PHE A 178 10.63 -8.07 14.03
CA PHE A 178 9.66 -7.05 13.65
C PHE A 178 9.92 -6.61 12.21
N THR A 179 8.87 -6.54 11.39
CA THR A 179 8.93 -6.09 9.99
C THR A 179 7.86 -5.05 9.68
N VAL A 180 8.26 -3.91 9.10
CA VAL A 180 7.38 -2.88 8.55
C VAL A 180 6.97 -3.25 7.12
N THR A 181 5.67 -3.37 6.86
CA THR A 181 5.10 -3.66 5.54
C THR A 181 4.19 -2.52 5.11
N GLY A 182 4.59 -1.82 4.05
CA GLY A 182 3.90 -0.65 3.50
C GLY A 182 4.83 0.20 2.63
N ASP A 183 4.23 1.18 1.96
CA ASP A 183 4.87 2.12 1.03
C ASP A 183 5.03 3.54 1.59
N THR A 184 4.54 3.81 2.80
CA THR A 184 4.68 5.09 3.55
C THR A 184 6.12 5.55 3.83
N GLY A 185 7.13 4.82 3.35
CA GLY A 185 8.55 5.09 3.62
C GLY A 185 9.00 4.83 5.06
N THR A 186 8.12 4.35 5.93
CA THR A 186 8.39 4.15 7.37
C THR A 186 9.49 3.11 7.63
N LEU A 187 10.37 3.41 8.58
CA LEU A 187 11.53 2.59 8.95
C LEU A 187 11.73 2.54 10.48
N PHE A 188 12.34 1.46 10.98
CA PHE A 188 12.92 1.43 12.32
C PHE A 188 14.21 2.25 12.40
N ALA A 189 14.54 2.73 13.60
CA ALA A 189 15.81 3.36 13.94
C ALA A 189 17.01 2.55 13.38
N GLY A 190 17.95 3.26 12.74
CA GLY A 190 19.01 2.65 11.93
C GLY A 190 18.62 2.33 10.49
N GLY A 191 17.46 2.79 10.02
CA GLY A 191 17.08 2.80 8.60
C GLY A 191 16.59 1.46 8.04
N LYS A 192 16.01 0.59 8.87
CA LYS A 192 15.70 -0.81 8.50
C LYS A 192 14.20 -1.07 8.50
N LYS A 193 13.69 -1.78 7.48
CA LYS A 193 12.31 -2.31 7.50
C LYS A 193 12.15 -3.53 8.40
N THR A 194 13.23 -4.27 8.67
CA THR A 194 13.21 -5.47 9.54
C THR A 194 14.31 -5.41 10.58
N VAL A 195 13.96 -5.74 11.83
CA VAL A 195 14.85 -5.77 12.98
C VAL A 195 14.55 -6.99 13.86
N VAL A 196 15.58 -7.55 14.51
CA VAL A 196 15.42 -8.68 15.42
C VAL A 196 15.81 -8.24 16.83
N VAL A 197 14.86 -8.36 17.76
CA VAL A 197 15.04 -8.06 19.18
C VAL A 197 14.95 -9.38 19.95
N ARG A 198 15.68 -9.51 21.07
CA ARG A 198 15.55 -10.65 21.98
C ARG A 198 14.70 -10.27 23.19
N THR A 199 13.86 -11.19 23.65
CA THR A 199 13.02 -10.95 24.83
C THR A 199 13.79 -10.82 26.13
N GLY A 200 13.32 -9.95 27.03
CA GLY A 200 13.78 -9.81 28.40
C GLY A 200 13.39 -10.98 29.32
N ALA A 201 13.75 -10.90 30.59
CA ALA A 201 13.48 -11.95 31.59
C ALA A 201 11.98 -12.16 31.84
N ASP A 202 11.15 -11.14 31.61
CA ASP A 202 9.68 -11.13 31.67
C ASP A 202 9.02 -11.56 30.34
N GLY A 203 9.83 -12.00 29.37
CA GLY A 203 9.40 -12.43 28.05
C GLY A 203 9.01 -11.30 27.11
N THR A 204 9.18 -10.01 27.46
CA THR A 204 8.82 -8.91 26.54
C THR A 204 9.94 -8.54 25.58
N ALA A 205 9.57 -8.14 24.37
CA ALA A 205 10.43 -7.48 23.41
C ALA A 205 9.71 -6.23 22.88
N THR A 206 10.35 -5.08 23.02
CA THR A 206 9.91 -3.81 22.42
C THR A 206 10.76 -3.52 21.19
N ALA A 207 10.11 -3.14 20.09
CA ALA A 207 10.76 -2.75 18.87
C ALA A 207 11.55 -1.44 19.06
N PRO A 208 12.60 -1.18 18.26
CA PRO A 208 13.19 0.14 18.13
C PRO A 208 12.15 1.18 17.73
N GLU A 209 12.47 2.46 17.94
CA GLU A 209 11.63 3.57 17.50
C GLU A 209 11.35 3.50 15.99
N LEU A 210 10.11 3.78 15.61
CA LEU A 210 9.67 3.91 14.23
C LEU A 210 9.74 5.40 13.83
N ARG A 211 10.16 5.66 12.60
CA ARG A 211 10.09 6.98 11.98
C ARG A 211 9.29 6.89 10.69
N ALA A 212 8.25 7.72 10.58
CA ALA A 212 7.43 7.86 9.39
C ALA A 212 8.27 8.37 8.21
N GLY A 213 7.95 7.90 7.01
CA GLY A 213 8.43 8.55 5.79
C GLY A 213 7.56 9.76 5.42
N GLU A 214 7.86 10.35 4.27
CA GLU A 214 7.14 11.53 3.76
C GLU A 214 5.76 11.18 3.17
N LYS A 215 5.53 9.91 2.80
CA LYS A 215 4.26 9.47 2.20
C LYS A 215 3.25 9.06 3.29
N ALA A 216 2.13 9.77 3.34
CA ALA A 216 0.97 9.41 4.15
C ALA A 216 0.28 8.14 3.66
N GLY A 217 -0.40 7.44 4.56
CA GLY A 217 -1.13 6.20 4.28
C GLY A 217 -1.10 5.22 5.45
N GLU A 218 -1.76 4.09 5.28
CA GLU A 218 -1.72 2.98 6.23
C GLU A 218 -0.57 2.01 5.93
N PHE A 219 -0.08 1.36 6.98
CA PHE A 219 0.92 0.31 6.90
C PHE A 219 0.76 -0.65 8.07
N THR A 220 1.52 -1.74 8.06
CA THR A 220 1.50 -2.72 9.15
C THR A 220 2.88 -2.98 9.73
N VAL A 221 2.93 -3.28 11.03
CA VAL A 221 4.12 -3.81 11.70
C VAL A 221 3.82 -5.22 12.18
N THR A 222 4.53 -6.19 11.64
CA THR A 222 4.36 -7.61 11.97
C THR A 222 5.49 -8.08 12.87
N ALA A 223 5.15 -8.46 14.10
CA ALA A 223 6.04 -9.15 15.02
C ALA A 223 5.95 -10.67 14.78
N THR A 224 7.08 -11.35 14.62
CA THR A 224 7.16 -12.79 14.32
C THR A 224 8.15 -13.48 15.25
N ALA A 225 7.76 -14.57 15.89
CA ALA A 225 8.64 -15.34 16.78
C ALA A 225 8.41 -16.86 16.62
N GLY A 226 9.44 -17.65 16.93
CA GLY A 226 9.42 -19.13 16.83
C GLY A 226 10.07 -19.68 15.55
N ILE A 227 10.87 -20.74 15.68
CA ILE A 227 11.74 -21.25 14.60
C ILE A 227 11.08 -22.36 13.76
N GLY A 228 10.30 -23.25 14.37
CA GLY A 228 9.63 -24.37 13.66
C GLY A 228 8.13 -24.18 13.39
N ARG A 229 7.46 -23.36 14.21
CA ARG A 229 6.05 -22.97 14.05
C ARG A 229 5.93 -21.49 14.45
N PRO A 230 6.23 -20.55 13.54
CA PRO A 230 6.20 -19.13 13.89
C PRO A 230 4.79 -18.69 14.27
N ARG A 231 4.70 -17.79 15.25
CA ARG A 231 3.49 -17.01 15.54
C ARG A 231 3.73 -15.57 15.09
N THR A 232 2.74 -15.01 14.42
CA THR A 232 2.73 -13.63 13.94
C THR A 232 1.70 -12.81 14.71
N LEU A 233 2.02 -11.56 15.00
CA LEU A 233 1.10 -10.57 15.54
C LEU A 233 1.27 -9.27 14.75
N THR A 234 0.20 -8.84 14.10
CA THR A 234 0.21 -7.72 13.16
C THR A 234 -0.48 -6.51 13.79
N TYR A 235 0.17 -5.36 13.72
CA TYR A 235 -0.36 -4.08 14.18
C TYR A 235 -0.63 -3.19 12.97
N ALA A 236 -1.85 -2.65 12.89
CA ALA A 236 -2.18 -1.58 11.94
C ALA A 236 -1.58 -0.26 12.45
N ALA A 237 -1.07 0.54 11.52
CA ALA A 237 -0.43 1.82 11.80
C ALA A 237 -0.71 2.83 10.68
N THR A 238 -0.74 4.12 11.01
CA THR A 238 -1.10 5.18 10.07
C THR A 238 -0.06 6.29 10.09
N VAL A 239 0.47 6.66 8.91
CA VAL A 239 1.14 7.94 8.71
C VAL A 239 0.10 8.94 8.22
N THR A 240 -0.19 9.97 9.02
CA THR A 240 -0.98 11.11 8.56
C THR A 240 -0.09 12.10 7.81
N ALA A 241 -0.61 12.73 6.76
CA ALA A 241 0.12 13.80 6.08
C ALA A 241 0.35 15.00 6.98
N ARG A 242 1.24 15.91 6.56
CA ARG A 242 1.36 17.23 7.19
C ARG A 242 0.15 18.07 6.79
N GLN A 243 -0.48 18.69 7.77
CA GLN A 243 -1.69 19.47 7.58
C GLN A 243 -1.43 20.95 7.78
N ALA A 244 -2.21 21.79 7.09
CA ALA A 244 -2.42 23.20 7.39
C ALA A 244 -3.93 23.49 7.45
N ASP A 245 -4.34 24.23 8.49
CA ASP A 245 -5.73 24.65 8.68
C ASP A 245 -6.01 26.04 8.09
N ALA A 246 -4.96 26.85 7.92
CA ALA A 246 -5.02 28.12 7.21
C ALA A 246 -3.85 28.29 6.23
N ILE A 247 -4.10 29.05 5.17
CA ILE A 247 -3.11 29.50 4.19
C ILE A 247 -3.48 30.92 3.78
N ALA A 248 -2.48 31.81 3.71
CA ALA A 248 -2.67 33.20 3.33
C ALA A 248 -1.54 33.65 2.38
N ARG A 249 -1.77 34.71 1.59
CA ARG A 249 -0.70 35.39 0.88
C ARG A 249 0.26 36.05 1.89
N THR A 250 1.54 36.08 1.56
CA THR A 250 2.55 36.83 2.33
C THR A 250 2.85 38.22 1.74
N ASP A 251 2.53 38.44 0.46
CA ASP A 251 2.62 39.74 -0.20
C ASP A 251 1.23 40.19 -0.66
N ASP A 252 0.82 41.42 -0.33
CA ASP A 252 -0.46 42.03 -0.74
C ASP A 252 -0.41 42.69 -2.15
N LYS A 253 0.68 42.53 -2.88
CA LYS A 253 0.89 43.21 -4.18
C LYS A 253 -0.15 42.79 -5.23
N GLU A 254 -0.71 43.75 -5.96
CA GLU A 254 -1.59 43.48 -7.10
C GLU A 254 -0.87 42.63 -8.16
N LEU A 255 -1.44 41.49 -8.52
CA LEU A 255 -0.88 40.59 -9.51
C LEU A 255 -1.44 40.95 -10.88
N VAL A 256 -0.64 41.67 -11.66
CA VAL A 256 -1.04 42.21 -12.97
C VAL A 256 -0.01 41.81 -14.02
N ALA A 257 -0.48 41.24 -15.13
CA ALA A 257 0.32 40.96 -16.31
C ALA A 257 -0.35 41.54 -17.56
N VAL A 258 0.41 41.73 -18.63
CA VAL A 258 -0.15 41.94 -19.98
C VAL A 258 -0.49 40.58 -20.58
N SER A 259 -1.56 40.52 -21.36
CA SER A 259 -1.94 39.36 -22.19
C SER A 259 -0.75 38.85 -23.01
N GLY A 260 -0.45 37.55 -22.89
CA GLY A 260 0.71 36.91 -23.49
C GLY A 260 2.06 37.08 -22.77
N GLU A 261 2.15 37.91 -21.73
CA GLU A 261 3.36 38.04 -20.90
C GLU A 261 3.29 37.17 -19.63
N LYS A 262 4.42 36.97 -18.95
CA LYS A 262 4.42 36.33 -17.63
C LYS A 262 4.20 37.35 -16.51
N PHE A 263 3.53 36.92 -15.44
CA PHE A 263 3.46 37.67 -14.19
C PHE A 263 4.87 37.82 -13.62
N THR A 264 5.36 39.05 -13.53
CA THR A 264 6.69 39.37 -12.99
C THR A 264 6.75 39.23 -11.47
N ASP A 265 5.59 39.28 -10.81
CA ASP A 265 5.42 39.06 -9.39
C ASP A 265 5.02 37.61 -9.09
N ALA A 266 5.94 36.88 -8.46
CA ALA A 266 5.69 35.51 -8.01
C ALA A 266 4.77 35.50 -6.79
N VAL A 267 3.75 34.64 -6.81
CA VAL A 267 2.79 34.53 -5.71
C VAL A 267 3.43 33.81 -4.53
N THR A 268 3.60 34.52 -3.40
CA THR A 268 4.06 33.94 -2.14
C THR A 268 2.88 33.72 -1.19
N VAL A 269 2.88 32.56 -0.53
CA VAL A 269 1.88 32.19 0.48
C VAL A 269 2.57 31.57 1.70
N ARG A 270 1.92 31.63 2.86
CA ARG A 270 2.31 30.91 4.07
C ARG A 270 1.14 30.08 4.57
N ALA A 271 1.41 28.80 4.83
CA ALA A 271 0.51 27.86 5.46
C ALA A 271 0.82 27.74 6.96
N THR A 272 -0.23 27.59 7.77
CA THR A 272 -0.15 27.40 9.21
C THR A 272 -1.02 26.25 9.67
N TYR A 273 -0.67 25.70 10.83
CA TYR A 273 -1.45 24.68 11.52
C TYR A 273 -1.47 25.00 13.01
N LYS A 274 -2.65 25.31 13.56
CA LYS A 274 -2.83 25.74 14.95
C LYS A 274 -1.89 26.92 15.29
N ASP A 275 -1.94 27.94 14.44
CA ASP A 275 -1.13 29.17 14.45
C ASP A 275 0.40 29.01 14.24
N ALA A 276 0.92 27.79 14.33
CA ALA A 276 2.32 27.48 14.02
C ALA A 276 2.59 27.45 12.51
N ALA A 277 3.84 27.67 12.11
CA ALA A 277 4.28 27.39 10.74
C ALA A 277 4.07 25.91 10.39
N ALA A 278 3.53 25.62 9.20
CA ALA A 278 3.26 24.26 8.75
C ALA A 278 4.21 23.87 7.60
N PRO A 279 5.41 23.34 7.90
CA PRO A 279 6.41 22.98 6.90
C PRO A 279 6.08 21.65 6.21
N GLY A 280 6.52 21.48 4.96
CA GLY A 280 6.36 20.24 4.19
C GLY A 280 4.91 19.78 3.98
N VAL A 281 3.96 20.71 3.97
CA VAL A 281 2.53 20.48 3.69
C VAL A 281 2.31 20.49 2.18
N ALA A 282 1.53 19.54 1.67
CA ALA A 282 1.14 19.50 0.27
C ALA A 282 0.13 20.61 -0.06
N VAL A 283 0.39 21.33 -1.15
CA VAL A 283 -0.45 22.41 -1.68
C VAL A 283 -0.85 22.06 -3.12
N THR A 284 -2.10 22.32 -3.48
CA THR A 284 -2.58 22.29 -4.86
C THR A 284 -3.00 23.70 -5.27
N ALA A 285 -2.66 24.11 -6.49
CA ALA A 285 -2.97 25.41 -7.05
C ALA A 285 -3.78 25.24 -8.34
N THR A 286 -5.04 25.68 -8.33
CA THR A 286 -6.02 25.46 -9.42
C THR A 286 -6.61 26.78 -9.90
N MET A 287 -6.61 27.00 -11.21
CA MET A 287 -7.31 28.12 -11.83
C MET A 287 -8.82 27.82 -11.88
N VAL A 288 -9.63 28.69 -11.30
CA VAL A 288 -11.08 28.52 -11.14
C VAL A 288 -11.84 29.74 -11.66
N LYS A 289 -13.16 29.58 -11.85
CA LYS A 289 -14.08 30.66 -12.27
C LYS A 289 -14.84 31.29 -11.10
N ASP A 290 -14.85 30.64 -9.95
CA ASP A 290 -15.60 31.05 -8.77
C ASP A 290 -14.74 30.96 -7.49
N ARG A 291 -15.08 31.75 -6.46
CA ARG A 291 -14.29 31.81 -5.21
C ARG A 291 -14.44 30.57 -4.30
N LEU A 292 -15.36 29.65 -4.57
CA LEU A 292 -15.46 28.36 -3.87
C LEU A 292 -14.57 27.29 -4.55
N GLY A 293 -14.26 27.49 -5.84
CA GLY A 293 -13.50 26.55 -6.67
C GLY A 293 -14.29 25.30 -6.99
N VAL A 294 -15.53 25.48 -7.44
CA VAL A 294 -16.44 24.41 -7.90
C VAL A 294 -16.38 24.26 -9.43
N ILE A 295 -15.98 25.32 -10.14
CA ILE A 295 -15.86 25.34 -11.60
C ILE A 295 -14.42 25.70 -11.98
N ASP A 296 -13.69 24.72 -12.53
CA ASP A 296 -12.35 24.91 -13.09
C ASP A 296 -12.36 25.91 -14.27
N ASN A 297 -11.23 26.58 -14.47
CA ASN A 297 -11.06 27.52 -15.58
C ASN A 297 -10.32 26.86 -16.76
N ASP A 298 -11.01 26.75 -17.89
CA ASP A 298 -10.49 26.22 -19.16
C ASP A 298 -9.64 27.25 -19.94
N LYS A 299 -9.66 28.52 -19.50
CA LYS A 299 -8.97 29.64 -20.13
C LYS A 299 -8.18 30.48 -19.12
N GLY A 300 -7.37 31.41 -19.62
CA GLY A 300 -6.64 32.36 -18.79
C GLY A 300 -5.33 31.78 -18.27
N PRO A 301 -4.72 32.42 -17.25
CA PRO A 301 -3.37 32.12 -16.83
C PRO A 301 -3.08 30.65 -16.55
N TYR A 302 -1.84 30.25 -16.78
CA TYR A 302 -1.36 28.88 -16.59
C TYR A 302 0.02 28.86 -15.91
N PHE A 303 0.35 27.71 -15.33
CA PHE A 303 1.71 27.36 -14.91
C PHE A 303 2.35 26.49 -15.99
N GLU A 304 3.68 26.44 -16.04
CA GLU A 304 4.39 25.39 -16.79
C GLU A 304 4.68 24.20 -15.85
N ASP A 305 4.46 22.96 -16.32
CA ASP A 305 4.86 21.74 -15.62
C ASP A 305 6.35 21.41 -15.81
N GLU A 306 6.85 20.35 -15.18
CA GLU A 306 8.26 19.90 -15.34
C GLU A 306 8.65 19.55 -16.79
N ALA A 307 7.68 19.41 -17.70
CA ALA A 307 7.86 19.16 -19.13
C ALA A 307 7.60 20.41 -20.01
N GLY A 308 7.43 21.59 -19.41
CA GLY A 308 7.16 22.85 -20.11
C GLY A 308 5.76 22.93 -20.74
N LYS A 309 4.78 22.19 -20.22
CA LYS A 309 3.39 22.21 -20.71
C LYS A 309 2.54 23.19 -19.93
N PRO A 310 1.61 23.93 -20.58
CA PRO A 310 0.66 24.78 -19.89
C PRO A 310 -0.34 23.94 -19.09
N VAL A 311 -0.30 24.05 -17.76
CA VAL A 311 -1.23 23.40 -16.82
C VAL A 311 -1.97 24.44 -15.98
N ARG A 312 -3.28 24.25 -15.80
CA ARG A 312 -4.14 25.13 -14.97
C ARG A 312 -4.42 24.55 -13.58
N THR A 313 -3.95 23.34 -13.32
CA THR A 313 -3.93 22.68 -12.01
C THR A 313 -2.52 22.18 -11.76
N LEU A 314 -1.86 22.70 -10.74
CA LEU A 314 -0.50 22.34 -10.34
C LEU A 314 -0.54 21.66 -8.96
N THR A 315 -0.02 20.44 -8.90
CA THR A 315 0.04 19.57 -7.71
C THR A 315 1.50 19.28 -7.35
N GLY A 316 1.74 18.65 -6.20
CA GLY A 316 3.10 18.29 -5.74
C GLY A 316 3.91 19.45 -5.14
N LEU A 317 3.34 20.66 -5.10
CA LEU A 317 3.89 21.81 -4.38
C LEU A 317 3.94 21.49 -2.89
N THR A 318 5.03 21.85 -2.22
CA THR A 318 5.21 21.63 -0.77
C THR A 318 5.77 22.89 -0.11
N THR A 319 5.36 23.15 1.14
CA THR A 319 5.88 24.28 1.91
C THR A 319 7.29 24.04 2.45
N ASP A 320 8.07 25.11 2.56
CA ASP A 320 9.41 25.14 3.14
C ASP A 320 9.41 25.04 4.67
N ALA A 321 10.59 25.17 5.30
CA ALA A 321 10.75 25.08 6.75
C ALA A 321 10.03 26.20 7.55
N ASP A 322 9.72 27.34 6.93
CA ASP A 322 8.95 28.45 7.53
C ASP A 322 7.43 28.29 7.32
N GLY A 323 7.01 27.21 6.64
CA GLY A 323 5.65 27.00 6.18
C GLY A 323 5.28 27.85 4.96
N LYS A 324 6.25 28.44 4.26
CA LYS A 324 6.01 29.28 3.08
C LYS A 324 6.05 28.45 1.79
N LEU A 325 5.39 28.93 0.76
CA LEU A 325 5.50 28.43 -0.60
C LEU A 325 5.54 29.63 -1.54
N ARG A 326 6.53 29.65 -2.44
CA ARG A 326 6.54 30.52 -3.61
C ARG A 326 6.05 29.68 -4.80
N LEU A 327 4.98 30.12 -5.45
CA LEU A 327 4.53 29.48 -6.68
C LEU A 327 5.54 29.74 -7.83
N PRO A 328 5.61 28.83 -8.83
CA PRO A 328 6.34 29.09 -10.06
C PRO A 328 5.84 30.33 -10.81
N ASP A 329 6.60 30.76 -11.82
CA ASP A 329 6.20 31.82 -12.71
C ASP A 329 4.84 31.47 -13.37
N ILE A 330 3.91 32.44 -13.36
CA ILE A 330 2.58 32.31 -13.95
C ILE A 330 2.58 33.03 -15.28
N HIS A 331 2.01 32.41 -16.31
CA HIS A 331 1.98 32.94 -17.66
C HIS A 331 0.56 33.41 -17.98
N ALA A 332 0.39 34.65 -18.45
CA ALA A 332 -0.90 35.15 -18.89
C ALA A 332 -1.24 34.61 -20.28
N ASP A 333 -2.47 34.15 -20.44
CA ASP A 333 -3.03 33.76 -21.73
C ASP A 333 -3.34 35.02 -22.58
N GLY A 334 -3.72 34.82 -23.84
CA GLY A 334 -4.11 35.91 -24.73
C GLY A 334 -5.39 36.64 -24.31
N GLU A 335 -6.24 36.01 -23.50
CA GLU A 335 -7.52 36.55 -23.06
C GLU A 335 -7.36 37.49 -21.86
N ALA A 336 -7.86 38.72 -21.99
CA ALA A 336 -7.82 39.73 -20.93
C ALA A 336 -9.02 39.59 -19.98
N GLY A 337 -8.78 39.71 -18.68
CA GLY A 337 -9.80 39.51 -17.66
C GLY A 337 -9.24 39.37 -16.24
N THR A 338 -10.14 39.15 -15.29
CA THR A 338 -9.79 38.80 -13.91
C THR A 338 -10.01 37.31 -13.71
N TYR A 339 -8.96 36.62 -13.28
CA TYR A 339 -8.91 35.17 -13.10
C TYR A 339 -8.68 34.85 -11.62
N LEU A 340 -9.23 33.73 -11.15
CA LEU A 340 -9.15 33.33 -9.75
C LEU A 340 -8.26 32.10 -9.61
N LEU A 341 -7.12 32.25 -8.95
CA LEU A 341 -6.25 31.14 -8.58
C LEU A 341 -6.58 30.70 -7.16
N ARG A 342 -7.14 29.49 -7.01
CA ARG A 342 -7.42 28.89 -5.70
C ARG A 342 -6.26 27.99 -5.28
N LEU A 343 -5.68 28.26 -4.12
CA LEU A 343 -4.75 27.34 -3.45
C LEU A 343 -5.49 26.58 -2.35
N THR A 344 -5.24 25.28 -2.25
CA THR A 344 -5.75 24.41 -1.19
C THR A 344 -4.60 23.64 -0.53
N THR A 345 -4.69 23.47 0.78
CA THR A 345 -3.75 22.68 1.58
C THR A 345 -4.42 21.41 2.09
N GLU A 346 -3.65 20.33 2.22
CA GLU A 346 -4.10 19.21 3.02
C GLU A 346 -4.29 19.65 4.48
N GLY A 347 -5.42 19.32 5.11
CA GLY A 347 -5.86 19.91 6.38
C GLY A 347 -7.00 20.92 6.26
N GLY A 348 -7.28 21.44 5.06
CA GLY A 348 -8.51 22.19 4.75
C GLY A 348 -8.33 23.71 4.61
N GLY A 349 -7.13 24.25 4.87
CA GLY A 349 -6.84 25.65 4.55
C GLY A 349 -6.96 25.92 3.05
N SER A 350 -7.61 27.02 2.68
CA SER A 350 -7.64 27.49 1.28
C SER A 350 -7.67 29.01 1.17
N VAL A 351 -7.08 29.54 0.09
CA VAL A 351 -7.05 30.96 -0.25
C VAL A 351 -7.33 31.14 -1.73
N VAL A 352 -8.02 32.22 -2.10
CA VAL A 352 -8.22 32.62 -3.49
C VAL A 352 -7.40 33.87 -3.76
N VAL A 353 -6.65 33.84 -4.86
CA VAL A 353 -5.73 34.87 -5.31
C VAL A 353 -6.25 35.40 -6.64
N GLU A 354 -6.50 36.71 -6.71
CA GLU A 354 -7.01 37.34 -7.93
C GLU A 354 -5.84 37.75 -8.84
N LEU A 355 -5.92 37.36 -10.11
CA LEU A 355 -4.92 37.59 -11.15
C LEU A 355 -5.56 38.44 -12.26
N THR A 356 -5.00 39.62 -12.53
CA THR A 356 -5.52 40.51 -13.58
C THR A 356 -4.65 40.45 -14.83
N VAL A 357 -5.21 39.94 -15.93
CA VAL A 357 -4.61 40.04 -17.27
C VAL A 357 -5.17 41.27 -17.96
N LYS A 358 -4.32 42.27 -18.19
CA LYS A 358 -4.67 43.45 -19.00
C LYS A 358 -4.50 43.11 -20.49
N ALA A 359 -5.42 43.60 -21.32
CA ALA A 359 -5.19 43.55 -22.77
C ALA A 359 -3.88 44.28 -23.12
N PRO A 360 -3.19 43.89 -24.21
CA PRO A 360 -2.06 44.68 -24.70
C PRO A 360 -2.54 46.10 -24.97
N ALA A 361 -1.74 47.10 -24.62
CA ALA A 361 -2.05 48.47 -25.01
C ALA A 361 -2.08 48.52 -26.54
N GLU A 362 -3.26 48.75 -27.11
CA GLU A 362 -3.42 48.87 -28.56
C GLU A 362 -2.52 50.00 -29.04
N THR A 363 -1.45 49.65 -29.76
CA THR A 363 -0.63 50.64 -30.47
C THR A 363 -1.53 51.32 -31.46
N ALA A 364 -1.98 52.53 -31.10
CA ALA A 364 -2.82 53.37 -31.94
C ALA A 364 -2.23 53.40 -33.35
N PRO A 365 -3.02 53.10 -34.40
CA PRO A 365 -2.51 53.04 -35.76
C PRO A 365 -1.72 54.31 -36.10
N GLU A 366 -0.47 54.13 -36.52
CA GLU A 366 0.39 55.24 -36.92
C GLU A 366 -0.33 56.04 -38.02
N GLU A 367 -0.66 57.31 -37.72
CA GLU A 367 -1.59 58.09 -38.53
C GLU A 367 -1.06 58.17 -39.98
N PRO A 368 -1.78 57.67 -40.99
CA PRO A 368 -1.25 57.55 -42.34
C PRO A 368 -0.98 58.95 -42.89
N ALA A 369 0.31 59.27 -43.04
CA ALA A 369 0.80 60.62 -43.29
C ALA A 369 0.03 61.32 -44.43
N SER A 370 -0.75 62.34 -44.06
CA SER A 370 -1.68 63.01 -44.97
C SER A 370 -1.01 63.46 -46.28
N PRO A 371 -1.60 63.15 -47.45
CA PRO A 371 -1.00 63.51 -48.73
C PRO A 371 -0.89 65.02 -48.87
N LYS A 372 0.29 65.52 -49.28
CA LYS A 372 0.54 66.95 -49.48
C LYS A 372 -0.47 67.54 -50.47
N ALA A 373 -1.32 68.44 -49.97
CA ALA A 373 -2.21 69.22 -50.84
C ALA A 373 -1.40 70.03 -51.86
N PRO A 374 -1.86 70.15 -53.11
CA PRO A 374 -1.16 70.91 -54.14
C PRO A 374 -1.09 72.40 -53.77
N LYS A 375 0.07 73.01 -53.96
CA LYS A 375 0.34 74.41 -53.58
C LYS A 375 -0.46 75.36 -54.48
N ALA A 376 -1.40 76.11 -53.89
CA ALA A 376 -2.26 77.03 -54.62
C ALA A 376 -1.46 78.15 -55.35
N THR A 377 -1.96 78.55 -56.52
CA THR A 377 -1.30 79.46 -57.46
C THR A 377 -1.25 80.91 -56.94
N GLY A 378 -0.11 81.58 -57.08
CA GLY A 378 0.07 82.99 -56.67
C GLY A 378 0.70 83.85 -57.75
N THR A 379 -0.16 84.45 -58.59
CA THR A 379 0.04 85.69 -59.39
C THR A 379 1.23 85.80 -60.37
N PRO A 380 1.00 86.14 -61.66
CA PRO A 380 2.07 86.34 -62.65
C PRO A 380 2.64 87.77 -62.67
N GLN A 381 3.90 87.90 -63.08
CA GLN A 381 4.43 89.11 -63.75
C GLN A 381 5.35 88.74 -64.91
N ALA A 382 5.36 89.57 -65.94
CA ALA A 382 6.34 89.54 -67.04
C ALA A 382 7.65 90.26 -66.58
N VAL A 383 8.73 90.41 -67.37
CA VAL A 383 8.81 91.05 -68.69
C VAL A 383 9.96 90.46 -69.54
N LYS A 384 9.79 90.64 -70.86
CA LYS A 384 10.65 90.34 -72.02
C LYS A 384 11.99 91.15 -72.06
N PRO A 385 12.87 91.02 -73.09
CA PRO A 385 12.73 90.35 -74.39
C PRO A 385 13.53 89.05 -74.57
#